data_AF-A0A149TMC0-F1
#
_entry.id   AF-A0A149TMC0-F1
#
_cell.length_a   1.000
_cell.length_b   1.000
_cell.length_c   1.000
_cell.angle_alpha   90.00
_cell.angle_beta   90.00
_cell.angle_gamma   90.00
#
_symmetry.space_group_name_H-M   'P 1'
#
loop_
_entity.id
_entity.type
_entity.pdbx_description
1 polymer ?
#
loop_
_entity_poly.entity_id
_entity_poly.type
_entity_poly.pdbx_seq_one_letter_code
_entity_poly.pdbx_strand_id
1 'polypeptide(L)'
;MIAPDEHPGVGQTVLLGGQHVLAMTGSTVVGPLLMGFDPNVAILCSGLGTILFFFITGGRIPSYLGSSFSFIALVVALTGYSGHGPNPDIALACGGIFVAGVVYALIGVLVRMTGSGWIERLMPPSVTGAIGAAIGLNLAPVASRGLGHGGAGTACGIFALLCTALLAVYGGPYLRRLSILLSLIVS
;
A
#
# COMPACT_ATOMS: atom_id res chain seq x y z
N MET A 1 -7.76 -17.38 10.43
CA MET A 1 -6.60 -16.50 10.72
C MET A 1 -5.51 -17.41 11.24
N ILE A 2 -4.27 -17.27 10.77
CA ILE A 2 -3.12 -17.90 11.43
C ILE A 2 -2.76 -16.95 12.56
N ALA A 3 -2.69 -17.45 13.80
CA ALA A 3 -2.34 -16.59 14.94
C ALA A 3 -0.88 -16.11 14.79
N PRO A 4 -0.49 -14.94 15.35
CA PRO A 4 0.89 -14.45 15.32
C PRO A 4 1.91 -15.48 15.84
N ASP A 5 1.46 -16.39 16.69
CA ASP A 5 2.26 -17.41 17.37
C ASP A 5 2.25 -18.78 16.67
N GLU A 6 1.52 -18.94 15.56
CA GLU A 6 1.53 -20.16 14.77
C GLU A 6 2.65 -20.10 13.73
N HIS A 7 3.57 -21.07 13.78
CA HIS A 7 4.60 -21.27 12.77
C HIS A 7 4.13 -22.35 11.78
N PRO A 8 3.43 -21.98 10.69
CA PRO A 8 3.08 -22.96 9.66
C PRO A 8 4.35 -23.56 9.04
N GLY A 9 4.23 -24.77 8.51
CA GLY A 9 5.36 -25.48 7.89
C GLY A 9 6.07 -24.60 6.85
N VAL A 10 7.40 -24.72 6.74
CA VAL A 10 8.28 -23.85 5.94
C VAL A 10 7.75 -23.61 4.52
N GLY A 11 7.21 -24.63 3.86
CA GLY A 11 6.62 -24.50 2.52
C GLY A 11 5.38 -23.60 2.45
N GLN A 12 4.51 -23.64 3.47
CA GLN A 12 3.33 -22.79 3.56
C GLN A 12 3.71 -21.34 3.88
N THR A 13 4.72 -21.12 4.71
CA THR A 13 5.27 -19.79 5.01
C THR A 13 5.89 -19.13 3.78
N VAL A 14 6.65 -19.89 2.98
CA VAL A 14 7.21 -19.39 1.72
C VAL A 14 6.11 -19.04 0.72
N LEU A 15 5.08 -19.87 0.58
CA LEU A 15 3.98 -19.62 -0.34
C LEU A 15 3.14 -18.39 0.07
N LEU A 16 2.80 -18.28 1.36
CA LEU A 16 2.05 -17.14 1.91
C LEU A 16 2.89 -15.85 1.89
N GLY A 17 4.19 -15.94 2.16
CA GLY A 17 5.12 -14.82 2.06
C GLY A 17 5.26 -14.33 0.62
N GLY A 18 5.41 -15.25 -0.34
CA GLY A 18 5.44 -14.94 -1.76
C GLY A 18 4.16 -14.25 -2.23
N GLN A 19 2.99 -14.70 -1.76
CA GLN A 19 1.71 -14.04 -2.00
C GLN A 19 1.68 -12.61 -1.46
N HIS A 20 2.16 -12.43 -0.22
CA HIS A 20 2.18 -11.12 0.41
C HIS A 20 3.08 -10.15 -0.34
N VAL A 21 4.28 -10.61 -0.74
CA VAL A 21 5.22 -9.83 -1.54
C VAL A 21 4.60 -9.47 -2.89
N LEU A 22 4.03 -10.43 -3.63
CA LEU A 22 3.42 -10.17 -4.92
C LEU A 22 2.23 -9.20 -4.84
N ALA A 23 1.37 -9.37 -3.83
CA ALA A 23 0.23 -8.49 -3.59
C ALA A 23 0.66 -7.06 -3.25
N MET A 24 1.72 -6.89 -2.44
CA MET A 24 2.20 -5.56 -2.04
C MET A 24 3.06 -4.89 -3.11
N THR A 25 3.81 -5.66 -3.91
CA THR A 25 4.71 -5.14 -4.96
C THR A 25 3.95 -4.26 -5.96
N GLY A 26 2.71 -4.63 -6.32
CA GLY A 26 1.90 -3.81 -7.21
C GLY A 26 1.69 -2.38 -6.69
N SER A 27 1.36 -2.24 -5.40
CA SER A 27 1.21 -0.93 -4.76
C SER A 27 2.54 -0.19 -4.61
N THR A 28 3.61 -0.93 -4.28
CA THR A 28 4.95 -0.39 -4.03
C THR A 28 5.67 0.05 -5.31
N VAL A 29 5.29 -0.45 -6.48
CA VAL A 29 5.83 -0.01 -7.78
C VAL A 29 4.99 1.12 -8.36
N VAL A 30 3.66 0.99 -8.32
CA VAL A 30 2.75 1.97 -8.92
C VAL A 30 2.80 3.31 -8.18
N GLY A 31 2.87 3.34 -6.85
CA GLY A 31 2.93 4.58 -6.07
C GLY A 31 4.13 5.49 -6.45
N PRO A 32 5.38 4.99 -6.40
CA PRO A 32 6.58 5.74 -6.78
C PRO A 32 6.58 6.19 -8.24
N LEU A 33 6.15 5.32 -9.16
CA LEU A 33 6.03 5.67 -10.58
C LEU A 33 5.13 6.90 -10.79
N LEU A 34 4.03 7.00 -10.05
CA LEU A 34 3.11 8.13 -10.12
C LEU A 34 3.67 9.42 -9.49
N MET A 35 4.58 9.29 -8.52
CA MET A 35 5.28 10.41 -7.90
C MET A 35 6.53 10.84 -8.68
N GLY A 36 6.94 10.07 -9.70
CA GLY A 36 8.17 10.28 -10.47
C GLY A 36 9.44 9.77 -9.80
N PHE A 37 9.34 8.88 -8.79
CA PHE A 37 10.48 8.22 -8.14
C PHE A 37 10.88 6.93 -8.86
N ASP A 38 12.14 6.51 -8.68
CA ASP A 38 12.62 5.21 -9.16
C ASP A 38 11.97 4.07 -8.36
N PRO A 39 11.23 3.14 -9.01
CA PRO A 39 10.56 2.04 -8.32
C PRO A 39 11.53 1.09 -7.63
N ASN A 40 12.76 0.92 -8.13
CA ASN A 40 13.76 0.05 -7.50
C ASN A 40 14.19 0.60 -6.14
N VAL A 41 14.41 1.92 -6.06
CA VAL A 41 14.74 2.60 -4.81
C VAL A 41 13.60 2.50 -3.82
N ALA A 42 12.35 2.66 -4.29
CA ALA A 42 11.18 2.55 -3.43
C ALA A 42 10.96 1.12 -2.89
N ILE A 43 11.16 0.08 -3.72
CA ILE A 43 11.12 -1.32 -3.27
C ILE A 43 12.20 -1.57 -2.21
N LEU A 44 13.42 -1.08 -2.45
CA LEU A 44 14.54 -1.22 -1.52
C LEU A 44 14.25 -0.52 -0.18
N CYS A 45 13.76 0.73 -0.22
CA CYS A 45 13.37 1.48 0.97
C CYS A 45 12.18 0.84 1.72
N SER A 46 11.18 0.33 1.00
CA SER A 46 10.04 -0.39 1.59
C SER A 46 10.49 -1.68 2.29
N GLY A 47 11.39 -2.45 1.68
CA GLY A 47 11.99 -3.63 2.28
C GLY A 47 12.80 -3.31 3.54
N LEU A 48 13.70 -2.33 3.46
CA LEU A 48 14.50 -1.89 4.61
C LEU A 48 13.62 -1.31 5.72
N GLY A 49 12.60 -0.52 5.38
CA GLY A 49 11.65 0.04 6.33
C GLY A 49 10.87 -1.05 7.06
N THR A 50 10.42 -2.08 6.35
CA THR A 50 9.72 -3.24 6.93
C THR A 50 10.60 -4.00 7.91
N ILE A 51 11.88 -4.23 7.57
CA ILE A 51 12.86 -4.85 8.48
C ILE A 51 13.07 -3.98 9.72
N LEU A 52 13.27 -2.68 9.55
CA LEU A 52 13.47 -1.74 10.65
C LEU A 52 12.24 -1.70 11.57
N PHE A 53 11.03 -1.66 11.01
CA PHE A 53 9.78 -1.70 11.77
C PHE A 53 9.65 -2.99 12.57
N PHE A 54 10.00 -4.13 11.96
CA PHE A 54 9.99 -5.42 12.64
C PHE A 54 10.94 -5.43 13.85
N PHE A 55 12.14 -4.87 13.71
CA PHE A 55 13.10 -4.72 14.81
C PHE A 55 12.60 -3.76 15.90
N ILE A 56 12.09 -2.57 15.53
CA ILE A 56 11.58 -1.58 16.49
C ILE A 56 10.39 -2.14 17.28
N THR A 57 9.54 -2.92 16.63
CA THR A 57 8.31 -3.49 17.23
C THR A 57 8.58 -4.82 17.96
N GLY A 58 9.82 -5.31 17.94
CA GLY A 58 10.22 -6.57 18.57
C GLY A 58 9.47 -7.79 18.01
N GLY A 59 9.11 -7.76 16.73
CA GLY A 59 8.41 -8.84 16.05
C GLY A 59 6.94 -9.06 16.45
N ARG A 60 6.34 -8.17 17.25
CA ARG A 60 4.97 -8.34 17.77
C ARG A 60 3.86 -7.94 16.80
N ILE A 61 4.19 -7.13 15.78
CA ILE A 61 3.22 -6.65 14.79
C ILE A 61 3.73 -6.99 13.40
N PRO A 62 3.08 -7.92 12.68
CA PRO A 62 3.40 -8.21 11.28
C PRO A 62 2.82 -7.10 10.41
N SER A 63 3.58 -6.03 10.18
CA SER A 63 3.21 -4.93 9.27
C SER A 63 4.21 -4.82 8.13
N TYR A 64 3.71 -4.66 6.90
CA TYR A 64 4.49 -4.36 5.71
C TYR A 64 4.32 -2.89 5.34
N LEU A 65 5.43 -2.19 5.15
CA LEU A 65 5.44 -0.76 4.83
C LEU A 65 5.39 -0.58 3.30
N GLY A 66 4.19 -0.50 2.74
CA GLY A 66 3.97 -0.15 1.34
C GLY A 66 4.06 1.35 1.07
N SER A 67 4.14 1.73 -0.22
CA SER A 67 4.10 3.14 -0.63
C SER A 67 2.74 3.76 -0.30
N SER A 68 2.68 4.77 0.58
CA SER A 68 1.38 5.34 0.99
C SER A 68 0.85 6.29 -0.08
N PHE A 69 -0.26 5.92 -0.70
CA PHE A 69 -0.85 6.71 -1.78
C PHE A 69 -1.39 8.08 -1.33
N SER A 70 -1.62 8.27 -0.03
CA SER A 70 -1.91 9.59 0.54
C SER A 70 -0.79 10.61 0.27
N PHE A 71 0.46 10.16 0.10
CA PHE A 71 1.58 11.01 -0.26
C PHE A 71 1.54 11.47 -1.72
N ILE A 72 0.75 10.86 -2.60
CA ILE A 72 0.65 11.31 -4.01
C ILE A 72 0.06 12.72 -4.03
N ALA A 73 -1.02 12.95 -3.28
CA ALA A 73 -1.63 14.26 -3.15
C ALA A 73 -0.66 15.30 -2.55
N LEU A 74 0.16 14.89 -1.57
CA LEU A 74 1.20 15.74 -0.98
C LEU A 74 2.26 16.12 -2.01
N VAL A 75 2.81 15.14 -2.73
CA VAL A 75 3.86 15.37 -3.73
C VAL A 75 3.33 16.24 -4.86
N VAL A 76 2.14 15.97 -5.38
CA VAL A 76 1.49 16.83 -6.40
C VAL A 76 1.30 18.26 -5.90
N ALA A 77 0.89 18.45 -4.64
CA ALA A 77 0.71 19.77 -4.06
C ALA A 77 2.04 20.52 -3.84
N LEU A 78 3.13 19.82 -3.49
CA LEU A 78 4.44 20.41 -3.22
C LEU A 78 5.26 20.68 -4.49
N THR A 79 5.23 19.78 -5.47
CA THR A 79 6.06 19.89 -6.68
C THR A 79 5.28 20.39 -7.90
N GLY A 80 3.97 20.65 -7.78
CA GLY A 80 3.13 21.08 -8.90
C GLY A 80 3.10 20.06 -10.06
N TYR A 81 3.41 18.80 -9.77
CA TYR A 81 3.71 17.79 -10.79
C TYR A 81 2.47 17.44 -11.61
N SER A 82 2.53 17.70 -12.93
CA SER A 82 1.41 17.56 -13.86
C SER A 82 1.21 16.13 -14.39
N GLY A 83 1.85 15.12 -13.81
CA GLY A 83 1.60 13.72 -14.15
C GLY A 83 2.29 13.20 -15.42
N HIS A 84 3.28 13.92 -15.96
CA HIS A 84 4.08 13.46 -17.11
C HIS A 84 5.58 13.73 -16.95
N GLY A 85 6.39 12.67 -16.90
CA GLY A 85 7.86 12.71 -16.94
C GLY A 85 8.57 12.60 -15.59
N PRO A 86 9.90 12.38 -15.53
CA PRO A 86 10.63 12.40 -14.26
C PRO A 86 10.48 13.76 -13.57
N ASN A 87 10.14 13.75 -12.28
CA ASN A 87 9.85 14.96 -11.51
C ASN A 87 11.16 15.75 -11.30
N PRO A 88 11.29 17.01 -11.77
CA PRO A 88 12.52 17.79 -11.61
C PRO A 88 12.79 18.17 -10.15
N ASP A 89 11.76 18.16 -9.28
CA ASP A 89 11.83 18.58 -7.87
C ASP A 89 11.76 17.41 -6.87
N ILE A 90 12.38 16.27 -7.20
CA ILE A 90 12.49 15.10 -6.31
C ILE A 90 13.04 15.48 -4.92
N ALA A 91 13.98 16.42 -4.85
CA ALA A 91 14.55 16.87 -3.58
C ALA A 91 13.49 17.56 -2.68
N LEU A 92 12.58 18.32 -3.27
CA LEU A 92 11.50 18.99 -2.54
C LEU A 92 10.45 17.97 -2.05
N ALA A 93 10.12 16.99 -2.89
CA ALA A 93 9.24 15.87 -2.52
C ALA A 93 9.85 15.04 -1.37
N CYS A 94 11.13 14.68 -1.45
CA CYS A 94 11.85 13.98 -0.38
C CYS A 94 11.89 14.79 0.91
N GLY A 95 12.10 16.12 0.83
CA GLY A 95 12.04 17.02 1.98
C GLY A 95 10.65 17.03 2.63
N GLY A 96 9.59 17.09 1.83
CA GLY A 96 8.21 17.01 2.32
C GLY A 96 7.90 15.68 3.01
N ILE A 97 8.33 14.57 2.44
CA ILE A 97 8.18 13.23 3.04
C ILE A 97 8.97 13.14 4.35
N PHE A 98 10.19 13.68 4.41
CA PHE A 98 11.00 13.70 5.62
C PHE A 98 10.31 14.49 6.74
N VAL A 99 9.81 15.70 6.45
CA VAL A 99 9.07 16.52 7.42
C VAL A 99 7.80 15.80 7.89
N ALA A 100 7.05 15.16 6.98
CA ALA A 100 5.89 14.36 7.35
C ALA A 100 6.27 13.19 8.29
N GLY A 101 7.41 12.54 8.05
CA GLY A 101 7.95 11.50 8.94
C GLY A 101 8.31 12.04 10.32
N VAL A 102 8.91 13.23 10.41
CA VAL A 102 9.20 13.90 11.69
C VAL A 102 7.91 14.24 12.42
N VAL A 103 6.89 14.75 11.72
CA VAL A 103 5.57 15.02 12.31
C VAL A 103 4.94 13.73 12.85
N TYR A 104 5.02 12.62 12.12
CA TYR A 104 4.55 11.32 12.62
C TYR A 104 5.33 10.84 13.85
N ALA A 105 6.64 11.04 13.90
CA ALA A 105 7.44 10.72 15.07
C ALA A 105 7.02 11.56 16.29
N LEU A 106 6.78 12.87 16.10
CA LEU A 106 6.30 13.76 17.15
C LEU A 106 4.92 13.36 17.66
N ILE A 107 3.99 13.03 16.76
CA ILE A 107 2.67 12.50 17.13
C ILE A 107 2.83 11.20 17.91
N GLY A 108 3.71 10.30 17.48
CA GLY A 108 3.99 9.04 18.19
C GLY A 108 4.50 9.27 19.62
N VAL A 109 5.41 10.23 19.82
CA VAL A 109 5.89 10.61 21.16
C VAL A 109 4.76 11.23 21.99
N LEU A 110 3.95 12.10 21.39
CA LEU A 110 2.82 12.73 22.07
C LEU A 110 1.80 11.69 22.53
N VAL A 111 1.45 10.73 21.66
CA VAL A 111 0.56 9.61 21.99
C VAL A 111 1.13 8.74 23.11
N ARG A 112 2.44 8.50 23.12
CA ARG A 112 3.10 7.77 24.21
C ARG A 112 2.92 8.48 25.56
N MET A 113 2.85 9.81 25.58
CA MET A 113 2.68 10.60 26.80
C MET A 113 1.20 10.80 27.20
N THR A 114 0.30 11.01 26.23
CA THR A 114 -1.12 11.34 26.49
C THR A 114 -2.06 10.14 26.45
N GLY A 115 -1.61 8.98 25.97
CA GLY A 115 -2.45 7.81 25.66
C GLY A 115 -3.18 7.92 24.30
N SER A 116 -3.73 6.81 23.80
CA SER A 116 -4.40 6.69 22.48
C SER A 116 -5.88 7.09 22.47
N GLY A 117 -6.50 7.28 23.64
CA GLY A 117 -7.96 7.42 23.75
C GLY A 117 -8.55 8.64 23.03
N TRP A 118 -7.78 9.70 22.82
CA TRP A 118 -8.22 10.86 22.03
C TRP A 118 -8.21 10.56 20.52
N ILE A 119 -7.26 9.75 20.03
CA ILE A 119 -7.20 9.30 18.64
C ILE A 119 -8.41 8.41 18.34
N GLU A 120 -8.74 7.47 19.23
CA GLU A 120 -9.89 6.58 19.04
C GLU A 120 -11.22 7.35 18.99
N ARG A 121 -11.33 8.49 19.70
CA ARG A 121 -12.49 9.39 19.60
C ARG A 121 -12.51 10.23 18.32
N LEU A 122 -11.36 10.70 17.84
CA LEU A 122 -11.27 11.49 16.61
C LEU A 122 -11.36 10.64 15.34
N MET A 123 -10.87 9.40 15.39
CA MET A 123 -10.81 8.46 14.29
C MET A 123 -11.60 7.18 14.62
N PRO A 124 -12.92 7.28 14.87
CA PRO A 124 -13.74 6.10 15.04
C PRO A 124 -13.72 5.24 13.76
N PRO A 125 -14.07 3.95 13.83
CA PRO A 125 -13.99 3.02 12.70
C PRO A 125 -14.69 3.53 11.41
N SER A 126 -15.78 4.29 11.56
CA SER A 126 -16.49 4.91 10.44
C SER A 126 -15.66 5.98 9.72
N VAL A 127 -14.90 6.80 10.44
CA VAL A 127 -14.06 7.86 9.89
C VAL A 127 -12.83 7.26 9.23
N THR A 128 -12.16 6.34 9.91
CA THR A 128 -10.97 5.66 9.37
C THR A 128 -11.33 4.88 8.09
N GLY A 129 -12.49 4.20 8.08
CA GLY A 129 -13.01 3.54 6.89
C GLY A 129 -13.36 4.51 5.76
N ALA A 130 -14.03 5.63 6.08
CA ALA A 130 -14.39 6.65 5.09
C ALA A 130 -13.16 7.32 4.46
N ILE A 131 -12.14 7.65 5.25
CA ILE A 131 -10.87 8.22 4.77
C ILE A 131 -10.16 7.19 3.87
N GLY A 132 -10.08 5.93 4.30
CA GLY A 132 -9.49 4.86 3.49
C GLY A 132 -10.20 4.68 2.14
N ALA A 133 -11.54 4.68 2.15
CA ALA A 133 -12.35 4.58 0.94
C ALA A 133 -12.17 5.79 0.01
N ALA A 134 -12.12 7.01 0.57
CA ALA A 134 -11.90 8.23 -0.21
C ALA A 134 -10.52 8.25 -0.87
N ILE A 135 -9.47 7.83 -0.17
CA ILE A 135 -8.12 7.69 -0.74
C ILE A 135 -8.13 6.67 -1.88
N GLY A 136 -8.72 5.49 -1.66
CA GLY A 136 -8.82 4.45 -2.69
C GLY A 136 -9.60 4.91 -3.93
N LEU A 137 -10.72 5.60 -3.75
CA LEU A 137 -11.54 6.12 -4.83
C LEU A 137 -10.83 7.22 -5.63
N ASN A 138 -10.03 8.06 -4.96
CA ASN A 138 -9.22 9.09 -5.62
C ASN A 138 -8.15 8.47 -6.54
N LEU A 139 -7.69 7.26 -6.24
CA LEU A 139 -6.67 6.54 -7.00
C LEU A 139 -7.24 5.63 -8.09
N ALA A 140 -8.53 5.30 -8.03
CA ALA A 140 -9.18 4.46 -9.03
C ALA A 140 -8.97 4.95 -10.48
N PRO A 141 -9.03 6.27 -10.80
CA PRO A 141 -8.76 6.76 -12.15
C PRO A 141 -7.30 6.60 -12.57
N VAL A 142 -6.37 6.55 -11.61
CA VAL A 142 -4.95 6.40 -11.89
C VAL A 142 -4.64 4.93 -12.19
N ALA A 143 -5.22 4.01 -11.42
CA ALA A 143 -5.15 2.59 -11.70
C ALA A 143 -5.77 2.23 -13.06
N SER A 144 -6.89 2.85 -13.44
CA SER A 144 -7.54 2.59 -14.73
C SER A 144 -6.73 3.08 -15.92
N ARG A 145 -5.97 4.19 -15.78
CA ARG A 145 -5.02 4.63 -16.82
C ARG A 145 -3.85 3.66 -16.99
N GLY A 146 -3.45 2.97 -15.92
CA GLY A 146 -2.45 1.91 -15.96
C GLY A 146 -2.85 0.67 -16.74
N LEU A 147 -4.16 0.46 -16.97
CA LEU A 147 -4.69 -0.66 -17.77
C LEU A 147 -4.50 -0.46 -19.30
N GLY A 148 -3.96 0.68 -19.73
CA GLY A 148 -3.71 1.01 -21.13
C GLY A 148 -4.92 1.63 -21.83
N HIS A 149 -4.67 2.46 -22.86
CA HIS A 149 -5.73 3.05 -23.69
C HIS A 149 -5.91 2.22 -24.96
N GLY A 150 -6.81 1.23 -24.90
CA GLY A 150 -7.33 0.50 -26.07
C GLY A 150 -6.74 -0.90 -26.28
N GLY A 151 -7.62 -1.88 -26.54
CA GLY A 151 -7.30 -3.25 -26.95
C GLY A 151 -7.62 -4.34 -25.91
N ALA A 152 -7.21 -5.58 -26.22
CA ALA A 152 -7.43 -6.79 -25.40
C ALA A 152 -6.91 -6.67 -23.96
N GLY A 153 -5.89 -5.84 -23.71
CA GLY A 153 -5.34 -5.57 -22.36
C GLY A 153 -6.33 -4.88 -21.41
N THR A 154 -7.13 -3.92 -21.91
CA THR A 154 -8.19 -3.27 -21.12
C THR A 154 -9.32 -4.24 -20.75
N ALA A 155 -9.67 -5.15 -21.67
CA ALA A 155 -10.68 -6.17 -21.43
C ALA A 155 -10.19 -7.21 -20.40
N CYS A 156 -8.94 -7.68 -20.52
CA CYS A 156 -8.33 -8.56 -19.51
C CYS A 156 -8.21 -7.87 -18.14
N GLY A 157 -7.84 -6.59 -18.10
CA GLY A 157 -7.73 -5.83 -16.85
C GLY A 157 -9.06 -5.62 -16.12
N ILE A 158 -10.12 -5.27 -16.86
CA ILE A 158 -11.47 -5.16 -16.30
C ILE A 158 -11.99 -6.54 -15.86
N PHE A 159 -11.70 -7.59 -16.62
CA PHE A 159 -12.05 -8.97 -16.27
C PHE A 159 -11.33 -9.43 -15.00
N ALA A 160 -10.03 -9.17 -14.87
CA ALA A 160 -9.25 -9.45 -13.68
C ALA A 160 -9.76 -8.70 -12.45
N LEU A 161 -10.10 -7.41 -12.61
CA LEU A 161 -10.72 -6.59 -11.56
C LEU A 161 -12.07 -7.14 -11.12
N LEU A 162 -12.94 -7.51 -12.08
CA LEU A 162 -14.25 -8.10 -11.80
C LEU A 162 -14.12 -9.47 -11.11
N CYS A 163 -13.23 -10.34 -11.60
CA CYS A 163 -12.95 -11.62 -10.97
C CYS A 163 -12.40 -11.45 -9.56
N THR A 164 -11.48 -10.51 -9.34
CA THR A 164 -10.92 -10.22 -8.01
C THR A 164 -11.99 -9.66 -7.08
N ALA A 165 -12.83 -8.72 -7.55
CA ALA A 165 -13.92 -8.14 -6.76
C ALA A 165 -14.98 -9.19 -6.40
N LEU A 166 -15.40 -10.02 -7.35
CA LEU A 166 -16.37 -11.09 -7.13
C LEU A 166 -15.83 -12.17 -6.18
N LEU A 167 -14.57 -12.59 -6.35
CA LEU A 167 -13.92 -13.54 -5.44
C LEU A 167 -13.67 -12.91 -4.05
N ALA A 168 -13.42 -11.61 -3.98
CA ALA A 168 -13.30 -10.90 -2.71
C ALA A 168 -14.63 -10.76 -1.99
N VAL A 169 -15.77 -10.69 -2.68
CA VAL A 169 -17.10 -10.57 -2.04
C VAL A 169 -17.71 -11.94 -1.74
N TYR A 170 -17.62 -12.90 -2.67
CA TYR A 170 -18.30 -14.20 -2.60
C TYR A 170 -17.38 -15.39 -2.30
N GLY A 171 -16.06 -15.22 -2.34
CA GLY A 171 -15.11 -16.30 -2.08
C GLY A 171 -14.98 -16.64 -0.58
N GLY A 172 -15.00 -17.93 -0.26
CA GLY A 172 -14.73 -18.42 1.09
C GLY A 172 -13.35 -17.99 1.63
N PRO A 173 -13.10 -18.09 2.95
CA PRO A 173 -11.91 -17.52 3.62
C PRO A 173 -10.56 -18.09 3.16
N TYR A 174 -10.54 -19.18 2.39
CA TYR A 174 -9.37 -19.73 1.72
C TYR A 174 -9.19 -19.19 0.28
N LEU A 175 -10.28 -18.98 -0.47
CA LEU A 175 -10.26 -18.40 -1.82
C LEU A 175 -9.93 -16.90 -1.80
N ARG A 176 -10.37 -16.18 -0.76
CA ARG A 176 -9.98 -14.78 -0.51
C ARG A 176 -8.47 -14.57 -0.32
N ARG A 177 -7.73 -15.63 0.06
CA ARG A 177 -6.26 -15.61 0.23
C ARG A 177 -5.52 -15.85 -1.08
N LEU A 178 -6.11 -16.61 -2.00
CA LEU A 178 -5.54 -16.97 -3.30
C LEU A 178 -6.06 -16.11 -4.46
N SER A 179 -7.07 -15.27 -4.24
CA SER A 179 -7.75 -14.52 -5.29
C SER A 179 -6.81 -13.65 -6.13
N ILE A 180 -5.78 -13.04 -5.51
CA ILE A 180 -4.80 -12.22 -6.23
C ILE A 180 -3.91 -13.10 -7.13
N LEU A 181 -3.42 -14.25 -6.65
CA LEU A 181 -2.62 -15.17 -7.47
C LEU A 181 -3.44 -15.84 -8.58
N LEU A 182 -4.65 -16.29 -8.26
CA LEU A 182 -5.55 -16.91 -9.23
C LEU A 182 -5.94 -15.91 -10.32
N SER A 183 -6.21 -14.66 -9.96
CA SER A 183 -6.46 -13.60 -10.94
C SER A 183 -5.25 -13.34 -11.84
N LEU A 184 -4.02 -13.37 -11.31
CA LEU A 184 -2.80 -13.15 -12.07
C LEU A 184 -2.46 -14.31 -13.02
N ILE A 185 -2.85 -15.55 -12.69
CA ILE A 185 -2.66 -16.73 -13.55
C ILE A 185 -3.72 -16.79 -14.66
N VAL A 186 -4.93 -16.29 -14.38
CA VAL A 186 -6.06 -16.29 -15.33
C VAL A 186 -5.99 -15.15 -16.35
N SER A 187 -5.28 -14.05 -16.03
CA SER A 187 -5.15 -12.86 -16.89
C SER A 187 -3.98 -12.97 -17.86
#